data_AF-A0A534NS73-F1
#
_entry.id   AF-A0A534NS73-F1
#
_cell.length_a   1.000
_cell.length_b   1.000
_cell.length_c   1.000
_cell.angle_alpha   90.00
_cell.angle_beta   90.00
_cell.angle_gamma   90.00
#
_symmetry.space_group_name_H-M   'P 1'
#
loop_
_entity.id
_entity.type
_entity.pdbx_description
1 polymer ?
#
loop_
_entity_poly.entity_id
_entity_poly.type
_entity_poly.pdbx_seq_one_letter_code
_entity_poly.pdbx_strand_id
1 'polypeptide(L)'
;MDVISKWAQVVGRVALGTIFVVSGLGKLAAWRGTVAYAASKGVPEILLAIATALELLGAVSIVVATTSGQSLLRSSRWRWSTSSRTSASAAGY
;
A
#
# COMPACT_ATOMS: atom_id res chain seq x y z
N MET A 1 -7.96 -11.40 17.24
CA MET A 1 -6.79 -10.51 17.05
C MET A 1 -6.99 -9.55 15.88
N ASP A 2 -8.23 -9.35 15.44
CA ASP A 2 -8.54 -8.73 14.14
C ASP A 2 -8.71 -7.22 14.23
N VAL A 3 -9.16 -6.74 15.39
CA VAL A 3 -9.31 -5.32 15.68
C VAL A 3 -7.96 -4.61 15.65
N ILE A 4 -6.93 -5.19 16.29
CA ILE A 4 -5.56 -4.66 16.29
C ILE A 4 -5.02 -4.53 14.86
N SER A 5 -5.16 -5.58 14.04
CA SER A 5 -4.71 -5.55 12.64
C SER A 5 -5.44 -4.50 11.80
N LYS A 6 -6.75 -4.32 12.04
CA LYS A 6 -7.58 -3.35 11.31
C LYS A 6 -7.15 -1.92 11.64
N TRP A 7 -6.91 -1.62 12.93
CA TRP A 7 -6.39 -0.33 13.35
C TRP A 7 -4.95 -0.09 12.89
N ALA A 8 -4.08 -1.11 12.95
CA ALA A 8 -2.72 -1.02 12.44
C ALA A 8 -2.66 -0.68 10.94
N GLN A 9 -3.57 -1.23 10.13
CA GLN A 9 -3.69 -0.88 8.71
C GLN A 9 -4.11 0.57 8.48
N VAL A 10 -5.08 1.08 9.26
CA VAL A 10 -5.53 2.48 9.15
C VAL A 10 -4.42 3.43 9.58
N VAL A 11 -3.80 3.18 10.73
CA VAL A 11 -2.70 4.00 11.25
C VAL A 11 -1.52 4.00 10.28
N GLY A 12 -1.14 2.84 9.73
CA GLY A 12 -0.08 2.74 8.74
C GLY A 12 -0.37 3.57 7.48
N ARG A 13 -1.62 3.56 6.98
CA ARG A 13 -2.01 4.37 5.82
C ARG A 13 -1.97 5.86 6.11
N VAL A 14 -2.50 6.29 7.25
CA VAL A 14 -2.49 7.71 7.63
C VAL A 14 -1.05 8.17 7.85
N ALA A 15 -0.23 7.40 8.56
CA ALA A 15 1.18 7.73 8.79
C ALA A 15 1.94 7.87 7.46
N LEU A 16 1.80 6.90 6.55
CA LEU A 16 2.42 6.97 5.23
C LEU A 16 1.88 8.14 4.40
N GLY A 17 0.56 8.31 4.32
CA GLY A 17 -0.06 9.39 3.56
C GLY A 17 0.36 10.78 4.05
N THR A 18 0.50 10.95 5.37
CA THR A 18 0.93 12.23 5.97
C THR A 18 2.34 12.63 5.51
N ILE A 19 3.26 11.67 5.35
CA ILE A 19 4.62 11.95 4.85
C ILE A 19 4.57 12.55 3.45
N PHE A 20 3.75 11.98 2.56
CA PHE A 20 3.57 12.48 1.19
C PHE A 20 2.94 13.88 1.17
N VAL A 21 1.90 14.11 1.99
CA VAL A 21 1.24 15.42 2.09
C VAL A 21 2.22 16.50 2.57
N VAL A 22 2.93 16.24 3.67
CA VAL A 22 3.90 17.20 4.24
C VAL A 22 5.04 17.46 3.26
N SER A 23 5.58 16.42 2.60
CA SER A 23 6.62 16.57 1.58
C SER A 23 6.16 17.42 0.39
N GLY A 24 5.00 17.08 -0.20
CA GLY A 24 4.48 17.76 -1.39
C GLY A 24 4.10 19.22 -1.11
N LEU A 25 3.38 19.47 0.00
CA LEU A 25 3.06 20.84 0.41
C LEU A 25 4.31 21.65 0.78
N GLY A 26 5.31 21.01 1.38
CA GLY A 26 6.59 21.65 1.68
C GLY A 26 7.32 22.15 0.43
N LYS A 27 7.29 21.38 -0.67
CA LYS A 27 7.84 21.82 -1.96
C LYS A 27 7.10 23.05 -2.49
N LEU A 28 5.77 23.08 -2.39
CA LEU A 28 4.96 24.22 -2.84
C LEU A 28 5.18 25.47 -1.98
N ALA A 29 5.32 25.32 -0.66
CA ALA A 29 5.56 26.42 0.26
C ALA A 29 6.89 27.16 -0.01
N ALA A 30 7.91 26.44 -0.49
CA ALA A 30 9.22 26.99 -0.81
C ALA A 30 9.63 26.68 -2.26
N TRP A 31 8.71 26.89 -3.22
CA TRP A 31 8.92 26.47 -4.61
C TRP A 31 10.22 27.01 -5.21
N ARG A 32 10.45 28.32 -5.14
CA ARG A 32 11.67 28.96 -5.68
C ARG A 32 12.96 28.40 -5.07
N GLY A 33 12.97 28.13 -3.76
CA GLY A 33 14.14 27.54 -3.10
C GLY A 33 14.38 26.10 -3.56
N THR A 34 13.30 25.33 -3.73
CA THR A 34 13.34 23.95 -4.21
C THR A 34 13.81 23.88 -5.65
N VAL A 35 13.35 24.78 -6.51
CA VAL A 35 13.81 24.91 -7.91
C VAL A 35 15.28 25.28 -7.97
N ALA A 36 15.75 26.24 -7.18
CA ALA A 36 17.15 26.63 -7.14
C ALA A 36 18.06 25.47 -6.68
N TYR A 37 17.63 24.72 -5.66
CA TYR A 37 18.34 23.53 -5.21
C TYR A 37 18.34 22.43 -6.27
N ALA A 38 17.20 22.14 -6.90
CA ALA A 38 17.08 21.14 -7.96
C ALA A 38 17.96 21.50 -9.17
N ALA A 39 17.96 22.78 -9.58
CA ALA A 39 18.83 23.30 -10.63
C ALA A 39 20.32 23.13 -10.29
N SER A 40 20.71 23.32 -9.02
CA SER A 40 22.09 23.05 -8.56
C SER A 40 22.52 21.59 -8.72
N LYS A 41 21.56 20.67 -8.82
CA LYS A 41 21.75 19.23 -9.05
C LYS A 41 21.55 18.83 -10.51
N GLY A 42 21.36 19.79 -11.42
CA GLY A 42 21.10 19.52 -12.84
C GLY A 42 19.69 18.99 -13.13
N VAL A 43 18.75 19.11 -12.18
CA VAL A 43 17.37 18.64 -12.34
C VAL A 43 16.51 19.77 -12.94
N PRO A 44 15.88 19.54 -14.12
CA PRO A 44 14.94 20.49 -14.71
C PRO A 44 13.68 20.70 -13.85
N GLU A 45 13.14 21.93 -13.87
CA GLU A 45 11.93 22.29 -13.11
C GLU A 45 10.70 21.45 -13.49
N ILE A 46 10.58 21.03 -14.76
CA ILE A 46 9.48 20.16 -15.20
C ILE A 46 9.45 18.83 -14.45
N LEU A 47 10.62 18.24 -14.15
CA LEU A 47 10.69 17.00 -13.39
C LEU A 47 10.32 17.23 -11.92
N LEU A 48 10.66 18.38 -11.36
CA LEU A 48 10.25 18.77 -10.02
C LEU A 48 8.73 18.92 -9.93
N ALA A 49 8.09 19.55 -10.92
CA ALA A 49 6.65 19.70 -10.99
C ALA A 49 5.94 18.35 -11.10
N ILE A 50 6.42 17.46 -11.98
CA ILE A 50 5.88 16.11 -12.12
C ILE A 50 6.04 15.33 -10.81
N ALA A 51 7.22 15.37 -10.18
CA ALA A 51 7.45 14.70 -8.90
C ALA A 51 6.50 15.22 -7.80
N THR A 52 6.30 16.53 -7.72
CA THR A 52 5.39 17.15 -6.75
C THR A 52 3.93 16.73 -7.02
N ALA A 53 3.51 16.69 -8.28
CA ALA A 53 2.18 16.20 -8.65
C ALA A 53 1.99 14.72 -8.26
N LEU A 54 2.98 13.88 -8.56
CA LEU A 54 2.96 12.46 -8.19
C LEU A 54 2.94 12.25 -6.68
N GLU A 55 3.65 13.05 -5.90
CA GLU A 55 3.60 12.99 -4.44
C GLU A 55 2.21 13.31 -3.90
N LEU A 56 1.56 14.35 -4.41
CA LEU A 56 0.21 14.72 -3.98
C LEU A 56 -0.83 13.68 -4.42
N LEU A 57 -0.72 13.17 -5.64
CA LEU A 57 -1.57 12.08 -6.14
C LEU A 57 -1.35 10.78 -5.34
N GLY A 58 -0.10 10.49 -4.95
CA GLY A 58 0.27 9.37 -4.10
C GLY A 58 -0.34 9.50 -2.70
N ALA A 59 -0.26 10.69 -2.10
CA ALA A 59 -0.93 10.99 -0.83
C ALA A 59 -2.43 10.70 -0.89
N VAL A 60 -3.13 11.21 -1.92
CA VAL A 60 -4.56 10.98 -2.10
C VAL A 60 -4.85 9.49 -2.29
N SER A 61 -4.05 8.79 -3.10
CA SER A 61 -4.22 7.36 -3.39
C SER A 61 -4.11 6.50 -2.13
N ILE A 62 -3.16 6.81 -1.24
CA ILE A 62 -2.97 6.08 0.03
C ILE A 62 -4.17 6.29 0.97
N VAL A 63 -4.72 7.51 1.03
CA VAL A 63 -5.87 7.83 1.88
C VAL A 63 -7.15 7.19 1.35
N VAL A 64 -7.35 7.20 0.02
CA VAL A 64 -8.55 6.66 -0.62
C VAL A 64 -8.54 5.13 -0.71
N ALA A 65 -7.38 4.47 -0.56
CA ALA A 65 -7.28 3.02 -0.65
C ALA A 65 -8.24 2.29 0.32
N THR A 66 -9.27 1.64 -0.22
CA THR A 66 -10.24 0.82 0.55
C THR A 66 -9.86 -0.66 0.52
N THR A 67 -9.88 -1.34 1.67
CA THR A 67 -9.45 -2.75 1.84
C THR A 67 -10.44 -3.79 1.27
N SER A 68 -11.60 -3.36 0.76
CA SER A 68 -12.78 -4.20 0.47
C SER A 68 -12.57 -5.35 -0.54
N GLY A 69 -11.48 -5.36 -1.31
CA GLY A 69 -11.20 -6.37 -2.35
C GLY A 69 -10.56 -7.69 -1.89
N GLN A 70 -10.13 -7.82 -0.63
CA GLN A 70 -9.36 -9.01 -0.20
C GLN A 70 -10.20 -10.28 0.06
N SER A 71 -11.53 -10.16 0.09
CA SER A 71 -12.40 -11.33 0.32
C SER A 71 -12.43 -12.31 -0.86
N LEU A 72 -12.13 -11.84 -2.07
CA LEU A 72 -12.25 -12.66 -3.29
C LEU A 72 -10.96 -13.43 -3.64
N LEU A 73 -9.82 -13.04 -3.06
CA LEU A 73 -8.51 -13.69 -3.30
C LEU A 73 -8.13 -14.70 -2.20
N ARG A 74 -9.02 -14.95 -1.24
CA ARG A 74 -8.86 -15.97 -0.18
C ARG A 74 -9.64 -17.26 -0.49
N SER A 75 -10.16 -17.43 -1.70
CA SER A 75 -10.84 -18.66 -2.12
C SER A 75 -9.89 -19.67 -2.78
N SER A 76 -8.71 -19.25 -3.26
CA SER A 76 -7.66 -20.14 -3.76
C SER A 76 -6.76 -20.68 -2.64
N ARG A 77 -7.34 -20.92 -1.46
CA ARG A 77 -6.69 -21.75 -0.44
C ARG A 77 -6.76 -23.18 -0.95
N TRP A 78 -5.67 -23.62 -1.61
CA TRP A 78 -5.39 -25.02 -1.92
C TRP A 78 -5.59 -25.87 -0.67
N ARG A 79 -6.82 -26.35 -0.50
CA ARG A 79 -7.22 -27.29 0.54
C ARG A 79 -6.92 -28.66 -0.02
N TRP A 80 -5.67 -29.10 0.15
CA TRP A 80 -5.30 -30.49 -0.09
C TRP A 80 -6.16 -31.38 0.81
N SER A 81 -7.16 -32.01 0.20
CA SER A 81 -7.88 -33.13 0.79
C SER A 81 -6.95 -34.34 0.71
N THR A 82 -6.26 -34.64 1.81
CA THR A 82 -5.63 -35.95 1.98
C THR A 82 -6.72 -36.97 2.27
N SER A 83 -7.44 -37.40 1.23
CA SER A 83 -8.30 -38.57 1.28
C SER A 83 -7.44 -39.81 1.02
N SER A 84 -6.76 -40.28 2.07
CA SER A 84 -6.17 -41.61 2.09
C SER A 84 -5.95 -42.11 3.52
N ARG A 85 -7.00 -42.68 4.09
CA ARG A 85 -6.90 -43.74 5.09
C ARG A 85 -8.17 -44.58 5.00
N THR A 86 -8.21 -45.55 4.08
CA THR A 86 -8.12 -46.98 4.41
C THR A 86 -8.88 -47.35 5.68
N SER A 87 -10.02 -48.00 5.49
CA SER A 87 -10.53 -49.00 6.43
C SER A 87 -11.05 -50.16 5.60
N ALA A 88 -10.09 -50.92 5.04
CA ALA A 88 -10.30 -52.32 4.76
C ALA A 88 -10.56 -53.01 6.11
N SER A 89 -11.82 -53.21 6.46
CA SER A 89 -12.25 -54.08 7.57
C SER A 89 -13.71 -54.46 7.39
N ALA A 90 -13.99 -55.18 6.29
CA ALA A 90 -15.28 -55.83 6.08
C ALA A 90 -15.14 -57.12 5.23
N ALA A 91 -14.00 -57.82 5.38
CA ALA A 91 -13.80 -59.14 4.81
C ALA A 91 -12.95 -59.99 5.77
N GLY A 92 -13.55 -61.05 6.32
CA GLY A 92 -12.91 -62.15 7.03
C GLY A 92 -12.57 -61.87 8.50
N TYR A 93 -13.43 -62.29 9.42
CA TYR A 93 -13.36 -63.55 10.17
C TYR A 93 -14.66 -63.72 10.98
#